data_AF-A0A0M3AW21-F1
#
_entry.id   AF-A0A0M3AW21-F1
#
_cell.length_a   1.000
_cell.length_b   1.000
_cell.length_c   1.000
_cell.angle_alpha   90.00
_cell.angle_beta   90.00
_cell.angle_gamma   90.00
#
_symmetry.space_group_name_H-M   'P 1'
#
loop_
_entity.id
_entity.type
_entity.pdbx_description
1 polymer ?
#
loop_
_entity_poly.entity_id
_entity_poly.type
_entity_poly.pdbx_seq_one_letter_code
_entity_poly.pdbx_strand_id
1 'polypeptide(L)'
;MGVSDTLHYFNGSFYERCGYMSLWVPERERLIAEMAASGIDIADSLRRWGRNRAFMHSSNHPHIHVLHDVAKELVHMQGRTPIAGGIIPHDNLQLAECFAIYPEIGEALGVEGSYIFKGDSYRPVDLVEFVTKSFQIYNSCPQGTVVPYAHYKEYVDAVSRHL
;
A
#
# COMPACT_ATOMS: atom_id res chain seq x y z
N MET A 1 20.67 1.69 16.52
CA MET A 1 19.22 1.39 16.64
C MET A 1 19.03 -0.07 16.31
N GLY A 2 18.39 -0.84 17.19
CA GLY A 2 18.08 -2.26 16.97
C GLY A 2 16.57 -2.51 16.86
N VAL A 3 16.19 -3.79 16.73
CA VAL A 3 14.79 -4.23 16.60
C VAL A 3 13.89 -3.63 17.69
N SER A 4 14.31 -3.70 18.95
CA SER A 4 13.52 -3.19 20.08
C SER A 4 13.28 -1.68 19.99
N ASP A 5 14.32 -0.90 19.67
CA ASP A 5 14.19 0.56 19.51
C ASP A 5 13.23 0.88 18.37
N THR A 6 13.33 0.14 17.25
CA THR A 6 12.50 0.35 16.08
C THR A 6 11.03 0.10 16.33
N LEU A 7 10.69 -0.93 17.12
CA LEU A 7 9.30 -1.24 17.47
C LEU A 7 8.61 -0.09 18.22
N HIS A 8 9.35 0.73 18.98
CA HIS A 8 8.78 1.89 19.65
C HIS A 8 8.31 3.01 18.71
N TYR A 9 8.68 2.97 17.43
CA TYR A 9 8.20 3.93 16.42
C TYR A 9 6.92 3.47 15.71
N PHE A 10 6.45 2.24 15.97
CA PHE A 10 5.19 1.75 15.41
C PHE A 10 4.02 2.15 16.31
N ASN A 11 3.64 3.43 16.21
CA ASN A 11 2.46 3.96 16.87
C ASN A 11 1.93 5.21 16.15
N GLY A 12 0.65 5.50 16.36
CA GLY A 12 -0.04 6.66 15.79
C GLY A 12 0.67 8.01 16.02
N SER A 13 1.19 8.26 17.22
CA SER A 13 1.86 9.54 17.52
C SER A 13 3.15 9.74 16.72
N PHE A 14 3.90 8.68 16.43
CA PHE A 14 5.06 8.76 15.55
C PHE A 14 4.62 8.96 14.10
N TYR A 15 3.60 8.23 13.65
CA TYR A 15 3.07 8.36 12.29
C TYR A 15 2.56 9.78 11.99
N GLU A 16 1.89 10.40 12.97
CA GLU A 16 1.42 11.78 12.88
C GLU A 16 2.59 12.77 12.75
N ARG A 17 3.63 12.66 13.59
CA ARG A 17 4.83 13.51 13.50
C ARG A 17 5.52 13.38 12.14
N CYS A 18 5.59 12.17 11.59
CA CYS A 18 6.16 11.91 10.27
C CYS A 18 5.23 12.30 9.10
N GLY A 19 3.99 12.73 9.37
CA GLY A 19 3.06 13.23 8.36
C GLY A 19 2.23 12.16 7.64
N TYR A 20 2.30 10.89 8.04
CA TYR A 20 1.61 9.78 7.35
C TYR A 20 0.09 9.99 7.26
N MET A 21 -0.52 10.61 8.28
CA MET A 21 -1.96 10.87 8.32
C MET A 21 -2.45 11.81 7.20
N SER A 22 -1.54 12.60 6.61
CA SER A 22 -1.88 13.56 5.55
C SER A 22 -1.64 13.05 4.12
N LEU A 23 -1.06 11.85 3.94
CA LEU A 23 -0.62 11.39 2.62
C LEU A 23 -1.78 10.93 1.72
N TRP A 24 -2.88 10.44 2.29
CA TRP A 24 -3.92 9.77 1.51
C TRP A 24 -4.60 10.68 0.48
N VAL A 25 -5.00 11.89 0.87
CA VAL A 25 -5.72 12.83 0.00
C VAL A 25 -4.89 13.21 -1.24
N PRO A 26 -3.64 13.71 -1.11
CA PRO A 26 -2.83 14.07 -2.27
C PRO A 26 -2.46 12.85 -3.14
N GLU A 27 -2.16 11.69 -2.56
CA GLU A 27 -1.83 10.49 -3.34
C GLU A 27 -3.04 9.96 -4.12
N ARG A 28 -4.23 10.01 -3.52
CA ARG A 28 -5.49 9.67 -4.21
C ARG A 28 -5.73 10.61 -5.39
N GLU A 29 -5.54 11.91 -5.21
CA GLU A 29 -5.72 12.91 -6.27
C GLU A 29 -4.70 12.76 -7.39
N ARG A 30 -3.43 12.47 -7.03
CA ARG A 30 -2.38 12.14 -7.98
C ARG A 30 -2.74 10.91 -8.82
N LEU A 31 -3.19 9.83 -8.18
CA LEU A 31 -3.59 8.60 -8.87
C LEU A 31 -4.76 8.84 -9.85
N ILE A 32 -5.78 9.60 -9.44
CA ILE A 32 -6.89 9.97 -10.33
C ILE A 32 -6.36 10.75 -11.55
N ALA A 33 -5.50 11.74 -11.32
CA ALA A 33 -4.96 12.58 -12.38
C ALA A 33 -4.10 11.76 -13.38
N GLU A 34 -3.26 10.85 -12.88
CA GLU A 34 -2.40 9.99 -13.70
C GLU A 34 -3.21 9.03 -14.59
N MET A 35 -4.27 8.43 -14.06
CA MET A 35 -5.15 7.56 -14.82
C MET A 35 -5.97 8.34 -15.86
N ALA A 36 -6.47 9.52 -15.49
CA ALA A 36 -7.20 10.40 -16.39
C ALA A 36 -6.32 10.90 -17.55
N ALA A 37 -5.03 11.17 -17.30
CA ALA A 37 -4.07 11.51 -18.35
C ALA A 37 -3.87 10.38 -19.38
N SER A 38 -4.18 9.13 -18.99
CA SER A 38 -4.20 7.97 -19.88
C SER A 38 -5.58 7.69 -20.49
N GLY A 39 -6.56 8.55 -20.25
CA GLY A 39 -7.94 8.41 -20.72
C GLY A 39 -8.82 7.46 -19.88
N ILE A 40 -8.35 7.02 -18.72
CA ILE A 40 -9.05 6.09 -17.83
C ILE A 40 -9.65 6.86 -16.65
N ASP A 41 -10.98 6.94 -16.56
CA ASP A 41 -11.66 7.57 -15.42
C ASP A 41 -11.92 6.56 -14.29
N ILE A 42 -11.20 6.72 -13.19
CA ILE A 42 -11.35 5.88 -12.00
C ILE A 42 -11.98 6.63 -10.82
N ALA A 43 -12.39 7.89 -10.95
CA ALA A 43 -12.74 8.72 -9.80
C ALA A 43 -13.88 8.11 -8.95
N ASP A 44 -14.92 7.59 -9.62
CA ASP A 44 -16.03 6.90 -8.96
C ASP A 44 -15.67 5.52 -8.44
N SER A 45 -14.83 4.80 -9.18
CA SER A 45 -14.36 3.47 -8.78
C SER A 45 -13.48 3.55 -7.53
N LEU A 46 -12.56 4.51 -7.45
CA LEU A 46 -11.68 4.71 -6.29
C LEU A 46 -12.46 5.03 -5.01
N ARG A 47 -13.56 5.80 -5.11
CA ARG A 47 -14.50 6.03 -3.99
C ARG A 47 -15.21 4.76 -3.52
N ARG A 48 -15.36 3.75 -4.39
CA ARG A 48 -15.94 2.45 -4.03
C ARG A 48 -14.89 1.51 -3.46
N TRP A 49 -13.70 1.49 -4.05
CA TRP A 49 -12.61 0.58 -3.70
C TRP A 49 -12.17 0.73 -2.25
N GLY A 50 -12.07 1.96 -1.74
CA GLY A 50 -11.64 2.24 -0.37
C GLY A 50 -12.72 2.07 0.71
N ARG A 51 -13.91 1.52 0.39
CA ARG A 51 -14.94 1.32 1.42
C ARG A 51 -14.62 0.07 2.23
N ASN A 52 -14.47 0.24 3.54
CA ASN A 52 -14.30 -0.81 4.56
C ASN A 52 -12.97 -1.59 4.52
N ARG A 53 -12.24 -1.62 3.39
CA ARG A 53 -10.97 -2.33 3.25
C ARG A 53 -10.02 -1.60 2.30
N ALA A 54 -8.73 -1.86 2.44
CA ALA A 54 -7.75 -1.47 1.44
C ALA A 54 -8.06 -2.12 0.09
N PHE A 55 -7.78 -1.40 -1.00
CA PHE A 55 -7.99 -1.88 -2.36
C PHE A 55 -6.70 -2.40 -3.02
N MET A 56 -5.60 -2.40 -2.27
CA MET A 56 -4.31 -2.92 -2.66
C MET A 56 -3.81 -3.95 -1.64
N HIS A 57 -3.19 -5.03 -2.12
CA HIS A 57 -2.44 -5.99 -1.30
C HIS A 57 -1.06 -5.45 -0.92
N SER A 58 -0.40 -4.73 -1.84
CA SER A 58 0.91 -4.08 -1.67
C SER A 58 0.91 -2.73 -2.40
N SER A 59 2.04 -2.03 -2.50
CA SER A 59 2.11 -0.74 -3.22
C SER A 59 1.77 -0.85 -4.71
N ASN A 60 1.92 -2.01 -5.34
CA ASN A 60 1.73 -2.23 -6.78
C ASN A 60 0.77 -3.39 -7.11
N HIS A 61 0.22 -4.08 -6.10
CA HIS A 61 -0.68 -5.22 -6.29
C HIS A 61 -2.12 -4.86 -5.92
N PRO A 62 -2.94 -4.31 -6.85
CA PRO A 62 -4.35 -4.08 -6.60
C PRO A 62 -5.13 -5.37 -6.39
N HIS A 63 -6.20 -5.32 -5.60
CA HIS A 63 -7.17 -6.40 -5.53
C HIS A 63 -7.84 -6.63 -6.90
N ILE A 64 -8.26 -7.85 -7.19
CA ILE A 64 -8.81 -8.20 -8.51
C ILE A 64 -10.00 -7.34 -8.96
N HIS A 65 -10.84 -6.87 -8.03
CA HIS A 65 -11.98 -6.02 -8.37
C HIS A 65 -11.56 -4.65 -8.92
N VAL A 66 -10.40 -4.12 -8.49
CA VAL A 66 -9.80 -2.88 -8.99
C VAL A 66 -9.38 -3.07 -10.45
N LEU A 67 -8.63 -4.14 -10.74
CA LEU A 67 -8.22 -4.49 -12.10
C LEU A 67 -9.42 -4.72 -13.02
N HIS A 68 -10.45 -5.39 -12.50
CA HIS A 68 -11.69 -5.63 -13.22
C HIS A 68 -12.43 -4.34 -13.56
N ASP A 69 -12.48 -3.36 -12.65
CA ASP A 69 -13.09 -2.06 -12.93
C ASP A 69 -12.25 -1.23 -13.92
N VAL A 70 -10.92 -1.24 -13.82
CA VAL A 70 -10.05 -0.60 -14.83
C VAL A 70 -10.25 -1.24 -16.21
N ALA A 71 -10.40 -2.56 -16.29
CA ALA A 71 -10.66 -3.25 -17.56
C ALA A 71 -12.00 -2.83 -18.19
N LYS A 72 -13.03 -2.53 -17.39
CA LYS A 72 -14.29 -1.97 -17.90
C LYS A 72 -14.10 -0.60 -18.52
N GLU A 73 -13.30 0.26 -17.90
CA GLU A 73 -13.01 1.58 -18.45
C GLU A 73 -12.24 1.48 -19.76
N LEU A 74 -11.30 0.54 -19.89
CA LEU A 74 -10.65 0.27 -21.16
C LEU A 74 -11.64 -0.18 -22.26
N VAL A 75 -12.68 -0.92 -21.92
CA VAL A 75 -13.75 -1.29 -22.86
C VAL A 75 -14.61 -0.06 -23.23
N HIS A 76 -14.96 0.79 -22.26
CA HIS A 76 -15.67 2.05 -22.52
C HIS A 76 -14.87 2.97 -23.46
N MET A 77 -13.56 3.08 -23.26
CA MET A 77 -12.67 3.88 -24.12
C MET A 77 -12.69 3.42 -25.58
N GLN A 78 -13.01 2.15 -25.84
CA GLN A 78 -13.17 1.61 -27.20
C GLN A 78 -14.59 1.83 -27.78
N GLY A 79 -15.42 2.64 -27.12
CA GLY A 79 -16.81 2.90 -27.52
C GLY A 79 -17.74 1.71 -27.33
N ARG A 80 -17.40 0.78 -26.41
CA ARG A 80 -18.15 -0.44 -26.14
C ARG A 80 -18.69 -0.45 -24.73
N THR A 81 -19.80 -1.17 -24.54
CA THR A 81 -20.38 -1.40 -23.21
C THR A 81 -19.89 -2.74 -22.66
N PRO A 82 -19.23 -2.78 -21.48
CA PRO A 82 -18.87 -4.01 -20.81
C PRO A 82 -20.11 -4.87 -20.53
N ILE A 83 -20.02 -6.16 -20.84
CA ILE A 83 -21.08 -7.11 -20.52
C ILE A 83 -20.83 -7.61 -19.09
N ALA A 84 -21.81 -7.44 -18.21
CA ALA A 84 -21.76 -7.98 -16.85
C ALA A 84 -21.95 -9.50 -16.88
N GLY A 85 -20.86 -10.25 -17.10
CA GLY A 85 -20.89 -11.71 -17.13
C GLY A 85 -20.90 -12.38 -15.75
N GLY A 86 -20.73 -11.62 -14.67
CA GLY A 86 -20.61 -12.14 -13.30
C GLY A 86 -19.31 -12.90 -13.02
N ILE A 87 -18.43 -13.06 -14.02
CA ILE A 87 -17.15 -13.75 -13.89
C ILE A 87 -16.08 -12.74 -13.55
N ILE A 88 -15.56 -12.81 -12.33
CA ILE A 88 -14.36 -12.08 -11.91
C ILE A 88 -13.20 -13.08 -11.98
N PRO A 89 -12.06 -12.74 -12.61
CA PRO A 89 -10.90 -13.62 -12.62
C PRO A 89 -10.41 -13.95 -11.20
N HIS A 90 -9.59 -14.99 -11.08
CA HIS A 90 -8.92 -15.27 -9.82
C HIS A 90 -7.93 -14.15 -9.46
N ASP A 91 -7.81 -13.80 -8.17
CA ASP A 91 -6.87 -12.80 -7.69
C ASP A 91 -5.46 -13.40 -7.56
N ASN A 92 -4.72 -13.40 -8.67
CA ASN A 92 -3.35 -13.92 -8.70
C ASN A 92 -2.35 -13.00 -7.98
N LEU A 93 -2.67 -11.71 -7.84
CA LEU A 93 -1.77 -10.77 -7.15
C LEU A 93 -1.82 -10.97 -5.63
N GLN A 94 -2.91 -11.53 -5.10
CA GLN A 94 -2.98 -11.98 -3.71
C GLN A 94 -1.93 -13.05 -3.39
N LEU A 95 -1.40 -13.79 -4.38
CA LEU A 95 -0.44 -14.87 -4.13
C LEU A 95 0.92 -14.37 -3.63
N ALA A 96 1.26 -13.12 -3.96
CA ALA A 96 2.48 -12.45 -3.55
C ALA A 96 2.40 -11.91 -2.10
N GLU A 97 3.40 -11.11 -1.72
CA GLU A 97 3.42 -10.40 -0.45
C GLU A 97 2.21 -9.46 -0.29
N CYS A 98 1.68 -9.41 0.93
CA CYS A 98 0.64 -8.45 1.31
C CYS A 98 1.14 -7.63 2.51
N PHE A 99 1.04 -6.32 2.38
CA PHE A 99 1.44 -5.37 3.41
C PHE A 99 0.28 -5.07 4.35
N ALA A 100 0.62 -4.87 5.62
CA ALA A 100 -0.33 -4.49 6.63
C ALA A 100 -0.68 -3.00 6.48
N ILE A 101 -1.96 -2.66 6.66
CA ILE A 101 -2.36 -1.28 6.97
C ILE A 101 -2.26 -1.14 8.48
N TYR A 102 -1.38 -0.27 8.97
CA TYR A 102 -1.18 -0.14 10.40
C TYR A 102 -2.47 0.34 11.09
N PRO A 103 -2.81 -0.17 12.30
CA PRO A 103 -4.10 0.08 12.94
C PRO A 103 -4.51 1.55 12.98
N GLU A 104 -3.59 2.44 13.34
CA GLU A 104 -3.85 3.87 13.48
C GLU A 104 -4.05 4.57 12.13
N ILE A 105 -3.40 4.08 11.07
CA ILE A 105 -3.65 4.52 9.70
C ILE A 105 -5.00 4.00 9.23
N GLY A 106 -5.32 2.74 9.53
CA GLY A 106 -6.60 2.13 9.20
C GLY A 106 -7.77 2.89 9.84
N GLU A 107 -7.66 3.22 11.12
CA GLU A 107 -8.62 4.04 11.86
C GLU A 107 -8.83 5.41 11.21
N ALA A 108 -7.74 6.12 10.88
CA ALA A 108 -7.81 7.43 10.23
C ALA A 108 -8.47 7.38 8.83
N LEU A 109 -8.33 6.27 8.11
CA LEU A 109 -8.85 6.08 6.76
C LEU A 109 -10.19 5.33 6.69
N GLY A 110 -10.71 4.85 7.83
CA GLY A 110 -11.95 4.08 7.88
C GLY A 110 -11.85 2.69 7.24
N VAL A 111 -10.68 2.05 7.32
CA VAL A 111 -10.44 0.68 6.84
C VAL A 111 -9.87 -0.19 7.95
N GLU A 112 -10.07 -1.51 7.85
CA GLU A 112 -9.47 -2.45 8.80
C GLU A 112 -7.94 -2.37 8.77
N GLY A 113 -7.34 -2.16 9.93
CA GLY A 113 -5.89 -2.14 10.12
C GLY A 113 -5.41 -3.31 10.98
N SER A 114 -4.17 -3.74 10.75
CA SER A 114 -3.49 -4.76 11.54
C SER A 114 -1.97 -4.56 11.45
N TYR A 115 -1.24 -5.32 12.25
CA TYR A 115 0.21 -5.47 12.13
C TYR A 115 0.58 -6.85 11.59
N ILE A 116 -0.31 -7.43 10.78
CA ILE A 116 -0.15 -8.76 10.20
C ILE A 116 0.17 -8.62 8.72
N PHE A 117 1.33 -9.15 8.35
CA PHE A 117 1.87 -9.18 7.01
C PHE A 117 1.73 -10.59 6.44
N LYS A 118 1.74 -10.67 5.12
CA LYS A 118 1.87 -11.95 4.40
C LYS A 118 3.13 -11.90 3.55
N GLY A 119 4.04 -12.86 3.73
CA GLY A 119 5.19 -13.07 2.83
C GLY A 119 4.90 -14.14 1.77
N ASP A 120 5.95 -14.64 1.12
CA ASP A 120 5.85 -15.65 0.05
C ASP A 120 5.21 -16.97 0.51
N SER A 121 5.38 -17.33 1.78
CA SER A 121 4.62 -18.40 2.41
C SER A 121 3.26 -17.84 2.86
N TYR A 122 2.16 -18.57 2.64
CA TYR A 122 0.81 -18.25 3.18
C TYR A 122 0.72 -18.12 4.72
N ARG A 123 1.85 -18.19 5.42
CA ARG A 123 2.00 -17.97 6.85
C ARG A 123 1.93 -16.46 7.15
N PRO A 124 1.04 -16.02 8.05
CA PRO A 124 1.04 -14.67 8.60
C PRO A 124 2.34 -14.37 9.36
N VAL A 125 2.82 -13.14 9.26
CA VAL A 125 4.00 -12.61 9.93
C VAL A 125 3.55 -11.39 10.74
N ASP A 126 3.83 -11.35 12.05
CA ASP A 126 3.52 -10.17 12.86
C ASP A 126 4.60 -9.08 12.73
N LEU A 127 4.36 -7.92 13.34
CA LEU A 127 5.29 -6.79 13.29
C LEU A 127 6.67 -7.10 13.88
N VAL A 128 6.73 -7.86 14.97
CA VAL A 128 8.02 -8.19 15.63
C VAL A 128 8.85 -9.07 14.70
N GLU A 129 8.24 -10.11 14.13
CA GLU A 129 8.87 -11.00 13.17
C GLU A 129 9.26 -10.23 11.89
N PHE A 130 8.40 -9.34 11.38
CA PHE A 130 8.68 -8.51 10.21
C PHE A 130 9.92 -7.64 10.41
N VAL A 131 9.94 -6.81 11.47
CA VAL A 131 11.08 -5.93 11.78
C VAL A 131 12.35 -6.74 12.01
N THR A 132 12.27 -7.85 12.74
CA THR A 132 13.42 -8.74 12.97
C THR A 132 14.03 -9.22 11.66
N LYS A 133 13.19 -9.71 10.73
CA LYS A 133 13.63 -10.17 9.40
C LYS A 133 14.18 -9.03 8.55
N SER A 134 13.59 -7.84 8.61
CA SER A 134 14.14 -6.66 7.92
C SER A 134 15.56 -6.34 8.37
N PHE A 135 15.82 -6.32 9.69
CA PHE A 135 17.18 -6.11 10.23
C PHE A 135 18.15 -7.23 9.82
N GLN A 136 17.71 -8.49 9.77
CA GLN A 136 18.55 -9.59 9.29
C GLN A 136 18.96 -9.38 7.83
N ILE A 137 18.05 -8.93 6.97
CA ILE A 137 18.35 -8.60 5.58
C ILE A 137 19.34 -7.43 5.51
N TYR A 138 19.07 -6.33 6.21
CA TYR A 138 19.96 -5.16 6.17
C TYR A 138 21.37 -5.46 6.70
N ASN A 139 21.48 -6.28 7.75
CA ASN A 139 22.77 -6.71 8.30
C ASN A 139 23.54 -7.65 7.36
N SER A 140 22.89 -8.27 6.38
CA SER A 140 23.54 -9.07 5.34
C SER A 140 24.14 -8.23 4.21
N CYS A 141 23.77 -6.94 4.12
CA CYS A 141 24.32 -6.02 3.14
C CYS A 141 25.63 -5.37 3.64
N PRO A 142 26.60 -5.06 2.76
CA PRO A 142 27.76 -4.28 3.15
C PRO A 142 27.39 -2.91 3.72
N GLN A 143 28.16 -2.44 4.70
CA GLN A 143 27.88 -1.15 5.32
C GLN A 143 27.92 -0.01 4.28
N GLY A 144 26.93 0.87 4.32
CA GLY A 144 26.82 2.02 3.41
C GLY A 144 26.19 1.72 2.05
N THR A 145 25.79 0.48 1.76
CA THR A 145 25.14 0.15 0.48
C THR A 145 23.62 0.26 0.50
N VAL A 146 23.01 0.19 1.69
CA VAL A 146 21.56 0.39 1.86
C VAL A 146 21.30 1.89 1.89
N VAL A 147 20.81 2.42 0.76
CA VAL A 147 20.43 3.82 0.61
C VAL A 147 18.97 3.94 0.18
N PRO A 148 18.26 5.02 0.57
CA PRO A 148 16.90 5.25 0.10
C PRO A 148 16.84 5.33 -1.43
N TYR A 149 15.85 4.68 -2.02
CA TYR A 149 15.54 4.91 -3.43
C TYR A 149 15.12 6.37 -3.62
N ALA A 150 15.53 7.01 -4.71
CA ALA A 150 15.41 8.46 -4.90
C ALA A 150 13.98 8.97 -4.69
N HIS A 151 12.99 8.23 -5.19
CA HIS A 151 11.56 8.56 -5.03
C HIS A 151 11.09 8.59 -3.57
N TYR A 152 11.76 7.86 -2.67
CA TYR A 152 11.43 7.80 -1.25
C TYR A 152 12.34 8.64 -0.35
N LYS A 153 13.33 9.33 -0.92
CA LYS A 153 14.33 10.06 -0.13
C LYS A 153 13.70 11.11 0.79
N GLU A 154 12.75 11.90 0.28
CA GLU A 154 12.09 12.94 1.06
C GLU A 154 11.31 12.37 2.25
N TYR A 155 10.64 11.22 2.06
CA TYR A 155 9.93 10.53 3.14
C TYR A 155 10.89 9.96 4.18
N VAL A 156 12.02 9.38 3.75
CA VAL A 156 13.04 8.89 4.69
C VAL A 156 13.68 10.04 5.47
N ASP A 157 13.99 11.16 4.81
CA ASP A 157 14.52 12.36 5.46
C ASP A 157 13.50 12.93 6.46
N ALA A 158 12.20 12.92 6.11
CA ALA A 158 11.13 13.34 7.01
C ALA A 158 11.03 12.47 8.27
N VAL A 159 11.08 11.14 8.12
CA VAL A 159 11.12 10.21 9.26
C VAL A 159 12.37 10.43 10.10
N SER A 160 13.52 10.62 9.45
CA SER A 160 14.83 10.78 10.12
C SER A 160 14.93 12.03 11.00
N ARG A 161 14.11 13.07 10.75
CA ARG A 161 14.03 14.26 11.61
C ARG A 161 13.37 13.99 12.96
N HIS A 162 12.73 12.83 13.14
CA HIS A 162 11.98 12.45 14.34
C HIS A 162 12.58 11.23 15.06
N LEU A 163 13.72 10.72 14.58
CA LEU A 163 14.54 9.68 15.21
C LEU A 163 15.63 10.32 16.09
#